data_AF-A0A9J6GI02-F1
#
_entry.id   AF-A0A9J6GI02-F1
#
_cell.length_a   1.000
_cell.length_b   1.000
_cell.length_c   1.000
_cell.angle_alpha   90.00
_cell.angle_beta   90.00
_cell.angle_gamma   90.00
#
_symmetry.space_group_name_H-M   'P 1'
#
loop_
_entity.id
_entity.type
_entity.pdbx_description
1 polymer ?
#
loop_
_entity_poly.entity_id
_entity_poly.type
_entity_poly.pdbx_seq_one_letter_code
_entity_poly.pdbx_strand_id
1 'polypeptide(L)'
;MVCNKTAYIETIQDIEDVVTSLYEKIEGLKKRYSKKKETPKQKPKPWWSIDLEMERKEVRACRRRCQKAKGNVRKEYKDQYYREHDIYNKMINETKKESWKVLNNKLTKNSFNVAYKTARNQIKRKVIVKSITKEDGNPTTSPKETIEYLLEKFYPPPSEHPLENETVLRKRQYQESKHSRLQQLPNSSLL
;
A
#
# COMPACT_ATOMS: atom_id res chain seq x y z
N MET A 1 41.12 27.99 6.78
CA MET A 1 41.66 28.62 8.01
C MET A 1 40.98 27.98 9.20
N VAL A 2 41.64 27.06 9.92
CA VAL A 2 41.12 26.50 11.17
C VAL A 2 41.84 27.23 12.30
N CYS A 3 41.14 28.14 12.96
CA CYS A 3 41.68 28.92 14.07
C CYS A 3 41.73 28.00 15.30
N ASN A 4 42.90 27.49 15.64
CA ASN A 4 43.12 26.73 16.87
C ASN A 4 43.21 27.72 18.04
N LYS A 5 42.06 28.06 18.64
CA LYS A 5 42.04 28.61 20.00
C LYS A 5 42.47 27.50 20.95
N THR A 6 43.73 27.51 21.38
CA THR A 6 44.13 26.79 22.59
C THR A 6 43.52 27.54 23.76
N ALA A 7 42.39 27.05 24.27
CA ALA A 7 41.83 27.56 25.53
C ALA A 7 42.86 27.28 26.63
N TYR A 8 43.30 28.34 27.30
CA TYR A 8 44.21 28.25 28.44
C TYR A 8 43.39 27.72 29.62
N ILE A 9 43.83 26.62 30.23
CA ILE A 9 43.09 25.89 31.27
C ILE A 9 43.66 26.35 32.62
N GLU A 10 42.91 27.14 33.37
CA GLU A 10 43.34 27.63 34.69
C GLU A 10 42.53 26.99 35.82
N THR A 11 41.27 26.60 35.54
CA THR A 11 40.32 26.15 36.55
C THR A 11 39.72 24.78 36.23
N ILE A 12 39.16 24.11 37.24
CA ILE A 12 38.44 22.84 37.08
C ILE A 12 37.25 23.00 36.13
N GLN A 13 36.59 24.17 36.13
CA GLN A 13 35.47 24.47 35.25
C GLN A 13 35.88 24.47 33.78
N ASP A 14 37.07 24.98 33.46
CA ASP A 14 37.60 24.98 32.09
C ASP A 14 37.79 23.55 31.57
N ILE A 15 38.14 22.61 32.45
CA ILE A 15 38.27 21.19 32.11
C ILE A 15 36.89 20.61 31.81
N GLU A 16 35.89 20.89 32.63
CA GLU A 16 34.52 20.41 32.43
C GLU A 16 33.91 20.92 31.12
N ASP A 17 34.17 22.18 30.77
CA ASP A 17 33.67 22.79 29.54
C ASP A 17 34.33 22.19 28.30
N VAL A 18 35.64 21.93 28.35
CA VAL A 18 36.37 21.25 27.27
C VAL A 18 35.87 19.82 27.11
N VAL A 19 35.68 19.10 28.22
CA VAL A 19 35.17 17.72 28.21
C VAL A 19 33.76 17.67 27.61
N THR A 20 32.88 18.59 28.01
CA THR A 20 31.51 18.71 27.47
C THR A 20 31.54 18.99 25.97
N SER A 21 32.36 19.95 25.54
CA SER A 21 32.54 20.27 24.11
C SER A 21 33.03 19.07 23.29
N LEU A 22 33.97 18.29 23.84
CA LEU A 22 34.45 17.06 23.20
C LEU A 22 33.36 16.01 23.10
N TYR A 23 32.57 15.79 24.16
CA TYR A 23 31.45 14.84 24.14
C TYR A 23 30.40 15.20 23.08
N GLU A 24 30.01 16.46 23.01
CA GLU A 24 29.06 16.94 21.99
C GLU A 24 29.59 16.75 20.57
N LYS A 25 30.89 17.00 20.37
CA LYS A 25 31.54 16.83 19.07
C LYS A 25 31.61 15.36 18.68
N ILE A 26 31.96 14.48 19.61
CA ILE A 26 31.98 13.02 19.39
C ILE A 26 30.57 12.49 19.09
N GLU A 27 29.54 12.91 19.83
CA GLU A 27 28.15 12.53 19.55
C GLU A 27 27.67 13.09 18.20
N GLY A 28 28.06 14.31 17.84
CA GLY A 28 27.80 14.89 16.52
C GLY A 28 28.46 14.09 15.39
N LEU A 29 29.71 13.66 15.57
CA LEU A 29 30.42 12.81 14.61
C LEU A 29 29.78 11.43 14.51
N LYS A 30 29.44 10.81 15.64
CA LYS A 30 28.73 9.53 15.69
C LYS A 30 27.40 9.61 14.96
N LYS A 31 26.57 10.65 15.16
CA LYS A 31 25.32 10.82 14.40
C LYS A 31 25.54 10.99 12.90
N ARG A 32 26.58 11.73 12.48
CA ARG A 32 26.88 11.98 11.05
C ARG A 32 27.44 10.76 10.33
N TYR A 33 28.31 10.00 11.00
CA TYR A 33 29.10 8.93 10.38
C TYR A 33 28.65 7.52 10.77
N SER A 34 27.90 7.35 11.86
CA SER A 34 27.23 6.09 12.22
C SER A 34 25.97 5.92 11.37
N LYS A 35 26.18 5.74 10.06
CA LYS A 35 25.14 5.17 9.22
C LYS A 35 25.08 3.69 9.58
N LYS A 36 24.08 3.29 10.37
CA LYS A 36 23.74 1.88 10.51
C LYS A 36 23.53 1.36 9.10
N LYS A 37 24.44 0.51 8.61
CA LYS A 37 24.24 -0.21 7.35
C LYS A 37 23.06 -1.15 7.59
N GLU A 38 21.86 -0.67 7.31
CA GLU A 38 20.73 -1.55 7.09
C GLU A 38 21.04 -2.31 5.82
N THR A 39 21.72 -3.45 5.96
CA THR A 39 21.73 -4.42 4.87
C THR A 39 20.26 -4.74 4.61
N PRO A 40 19.75 -4.55 3.40
CA PRO A 40 18.37 -4.91 3.11
C PRO A 40 18.25 -6.40 3.42
N LYS A 41 17.55 -6.73 4.51
CA LYS A 41 17.29 -8.11 4.88
C LYS A 41 16.57 -8.72 3.70
N GLN A 42 17.27 -9.59 2.96
CA GLN A 42 16.65 -10.29 1.86
C GLN A 42 15.47 -11.06 2.44
N LYS A 43 14.26 -10.71 1.99
CA LYS A 43 13.07 -11.45 2.39
C LYS A 43 13.28 -12.90 1.97
N PRO A 44 13.03 -13.87 2.87
CA PRO A 44 13.13 -15.27 2.51
C PRO A 44 12.22 -15.54 1.30
N LYS A 45 12.66 -16.44 0.42
CA LYS A 45 11.91 -16.76 -0.79
C LYS A 45 10.50 -17.25 -0.40
N PRO A 46 9.44 -16.94 -1.18
CA PRO A 46 8.07 -17.32 -0.81
C PRO A 46 7.81 -18.82 -0.64
N TRP A 47 8.66 -19.66 -1.23
CA TRP A 47 8.60 -21.13 -1.12
C TRP A 47 9.48 -21.70 0.00
N TRP A 48 10.24 -20.85 0.71
CA TRP A 48 11.11 -21.29 1.79
C TRP A 48 10.32 -21.42 3.10
N SER A 49 10.10 -22.65 3.55
CA SER A 49 9.42 -22.95 4.82
C SER A 49 10.41 -23.28 5.94
N ILE A 50 9.91 -23.26 7.18
CA ILE A 50 10.67 -23.68 8.36
C ILE A 50 11.02 -25.18 8.24
N ASP A 51 10.10 -26.00 7.74
CA ASP A 51 10.29 -27.43 7.55
C ASP A 51 11.46 -27.72 6.58
N LEU A 52 11.54 -26.99 5.46
CA LEU A 52 12.68 -27.08 4.54
C LEU A 52 14.00 -26.70 5.20
N GLU A 53 14.01 -25.71 6.09
CA GLU A 53 15.23 -25.31 6.79
C GLU A 53 15.64 -26.35 7.84
N MET A 54 14.68 -27.00 8.51
CA MET A 54 14.95 -28.13 9.41
C MET A 54 15.56 -29.31 8.63
N GLU A 55 14.92 -29.70 7.54
CA GLU A 55 15.38 -30.80 6.69
C GLU A 55 16.76 -30.52 6.09
N ARG A 56 16.98 -29.29 5.61
CA ARG A 56 18.29 -28.83 5.13
C ARG A 56 19.38 -28.94 6.21
N LYS A 57 19.06 -28.63 7.47
CA LYS A 57 20.01 -28.78 8.59
C LYS A 57 20.35 -30.24 8.84
N GLU A 58 19.36 -31.13 8.76
CA GLU A 58 19.55 -32.57 8.95
C GLU A 58 20.40 -33.18 7.84
N VAL A 59 20.08 -32.90 6.57
CA VAL A 59 20.88 -33.34 5.41
C VAL A 59 22.33 -32.86 5.54
N ARG A 60 22.55 -31.61 5.99
CA ARG A 60 23.89 -31.07 6.23
C ARG A 60 24.59 -31.80 7.38
N ALA A 61 23.87 -32.18 8.44
CA ALA A 61 24.43 -32.97 9.53
C ALA A 61 24.85 -34.36 9.02
N CYS A 62 23.99 -35.05 8.27
CA CYS A 62 24.29 -36.33 7.65
C CYS A 62 25.49 -36.24 6.69
N ARG A 63 25.57 -35.20 5.85
CA ARG A 63 26.73 -34.95 4.98
C ARG A 63 28.02 -34.81 5.78
N ARG A 64 28.00 -34.03 6.87
CA ARG A 64 29.17 -33.86 7.75
C ARG A 64 29.59 -35.19 8.40
N ARG A 65 28.65 -36.01 8.88
CA ARG A 65 28.92 -37.34 9.42
C ARG A 65 29.58 -38.24 8.37
N CYS A 66 29.01 -38.29 7.16
CA CYS A 66 29.56 -39.05 6.03
C CYS A 66 30.98 -38.61 5.65
N GLN A 67 31.27 -37.31 5.65
CA GLN A 67 32.62 -36.79 5.33
C GLN A 67 33.66 -37.12 6.41
N LYS A 68 33.25 -37.19 7.68
CA LYS A 68 34.14 -37.54 8.80
C LYS A 68 34.35 -39.04 8.95
N ALA A 69 33.40 -39.86 8.51
CA ALA A 69 33.44 -41.31 8.65
C ALA A 69 34.58 -41.94 7.84
N LYS A 70 35.26 -42.93 8.44
CA LYS A 70 36.34 -43.71 7.84
C LYS A 70 36.04 -45.20 7.99
N GLY A 71 36.61 -46.04 7.11
CA GLY A 71 36.43 -47.49 7.17
C GLY A 71 35.00 -47.95 6.86
N ASN A 72 34.59 -49.07 7.45
CA ASN A 72 33.35 -49.78 7.09
C ASN A 72 32.06 -48.99 7.37
N VAL A 73 32.04 -48.12 8.38
CA VAL A 73 30.87 -47.28 8.72
C VAL A 73 30.59 -46.18 7.68
N ARG A 74 31.55 -45.89 6.79
CA ARG A 74 31.37 -44.85 5.76
C ARG A 74 30.25 -45.18 4.79
N LYS A 75 30.02 -46.46 4.49
CA LYS A 75 28.96 -46.90 3.56
C LYS A 75 27.58 -46.58 4.14
N GLU A 76 27.34 -46.92 5.40
CA GLU A 76 26.08 -46.66 6.09
C GLU A 76 25.76 -45.16 6.17
N TYR A 77 26.74 -44.33 6.55
CA TYR A 77 26.53 -42.86 6.58
C TYR A 77 26.32 -42.26 5.19
N LYS A 78 26.92 -42.85 4.15
CA LYS A 78 26.72 -42.44 2.76
C LYS A 78 25.30 -42.76 2.32
N ASP A 79 24.83 -43.97 2.58
CA ASP A 79 23.47 -44.40 2.25
C ASP A 79 22.43 -43.55 3.00
N GLN A 80 22.66 -43.27 4.28
CA GLN A 80 21.83 -42.36 5.06
C GLN A 80 21.79 -40.95 4.46
N TYR A 81 22.94 -40.39 4.10
CA TYR A 81 23.00 -39.07 3.47
C TYR A 81 22.20 -39.01 2.16
N TYR A 82 22.32 -40.01 1.27
CA TYR A 82 21.56 -40.01 0.02
C TYR A 82 20.05 -40.12 0.26
N ARG A 83 19.62 -40.96 1.21
CA ARG A 83 18.20 -41.05 1.58
C ARG A 83 17.63 -39.70 2.02
N GLU A 84 18.26 -39.04 2.99
CA GLU A 84 17.79 -37.74 3.49
C GLU A 84 17.89 -36.65 2.41
N HIS A 85 18.95 -36.69 1.59
CA HIS A 85 19.12 -35.75 0.50
C HIS A 85 18.02 -35.87 -0.57
N ASP A 86 17.60 -37.08 -0.90
CA ASP A 86 16.52 -37.32 -1.85
C ASP A 86 15.16 -36.87 -1.31
N ILE A 87 14.90 -37.09 -0.02
CA ILE A 87 13.71 -36.57 0.68
C ILE A 87 13.69 -35.04 0.61
N TYR A 88 14.79 -34.39 0.99
CA TYR A 88 14.93 -32.93 0.91
C TYR A 88 14.71 -32.39 -0.51
N ASN A 89 15.25 -33.05 -1.53
CA ASN A 89 15.06 -32.63 -2.92
C ASN A 89 13.60 -32.75 -3.38
N LYS A 90 12.91 -33.83 -2.97
CA LYS A 90 11.47 -33.98 -3.22
C LYS A 90 10.69 -32.84 -2.55
N MET A 91 10.97 -32.56 -1.28
CA MET A 91 10.33 -31.45 -0.55
C MET A 91 10.60 -30.09 -1.23
N ILE A 92 11.82 -29.83 -1.70
CA ILE A 92 12.12 -28.59 -2.46
C ILE A 92 11.25 -28.50 -3.72
N ASN A 93 11.14 -29.58 -4.48
CA ASN A 93 10.41 -29.58 -5.74
C ASN A 93 8.91 -29.38 -5.50
N GLU A 94 8.35 -30.04 -4.49
CA GLU A 94 6.95 -29.92 -4.08
C GLU A 94 6.63 -28.50 -3.60
N THR A 95 7.44 -27.94 -2.69
CA THR A 95 7.23 -26.59 -2.16
C THR A 95 7.38 -25.51 -3.22
N LYS A 96 8.35 -25.64 -4.15
CA LYS A 96 8.45 -24.76 -5.32
C LYS A 96 7.21 -24.86 -6.20
N LYS A 97 6.75 -26.07 -6.50
CA LYS A 97 5.55 -26.30 -7.33
C LYS A 97 4.32 -25.69 -6.68
N GLU A 98 4.16 -25.86 -5.37
CA GLU A 98 3.01 -25.32 -4.64
C GLU A 98 3.06 -23.79 -4.56
N SER A 99 4.22 -23.22 -4.27
CA SER A 99 4.41 -21.77 -4.32
C SER A 99 4.13 -21.19 -5.70
N TRP A 100 4.53 -21.89 -6.77
CA TRP A 100 4.23 -21.49 -8.14
C TRP A 100 2.73 -21.55 -8.44
N LYS A 101 2.01 -22.59 -7.98
CA LYS A 101 0.54 -22.64 -8.10
C LYS A 101 -0.12 -21.48 -7.35
N VAL A 102 0.29 -21.20 -6.12
CA VAL A 102 -0.24 -20.08 -5.33
C VAL A 102 0.02 -18.74 -6.04
N LEU A 103 1.23 -18.56 -6.58
CA LEU A 103 1.57 -17.38 -7.36
C LEU A 103 0.69 -17.28 -8.61
N ASN A 104 0.54 -18.36 -9.37
CA ASN A 104 -0.33 -18.41 -10.54
C ASN A 104 -1.78 -18.13 -10.19
N ASN A 105 -2.32 -18.66 -9.10
CA ASN A 105 -3.69 -18.38 -8.65
C ASN A 105 -3.88 -16.91 -8.24
N LYS A 106 -2.86 -16.26 -7.67
CA LYS A 106 -2.86 -14.81 -7.42
C LYS A 106 -2.77 -14.03 -8.73
N LEU A 107 -1.98 -14.52 -9.68
CA LEU A 107 -1.75 -13.91 -10.98
C LEU A 107 -3.01 -14.02 -11.86
N THR A 108 -3.66 -15.17 -11.96
CA THR A 108 -4.84 -15.38 -12.83
C THR A 108 -6.03 -14.48 -12.48
N LYS A 109 -6.17 -14.05 -11.22
CA LYS A 109 -7.26 -13.11 -10.84
C LYS A 109 -7.08 -11.68 -11.34
N ASN A 110 -5.86 -11.20 -11.68
CA ASN A 110 -5.69 -9.78 -12.05
C ASN A 110 -4.38 -9.41 -12.79
N SER A 111 -3.57 -10.38 -13.21
CA SER A 111 -2.20 -10.15 -13.71
C SER A 111 -2.14 -9.41 -15.03
N PHE A 112 -2.92 -9.86 -15.99
CA PHE A 112 -3.01 -9.23 -17.29
C PHE A 112 -4.09 -8.16 -17.33
N ASN A 113 -5.02 -8.15 -16.38
CA ASN A 113 -6.11 -7.17 -16.37
C ASN A 113 -5.57 -5.74 -16.16
N VAL A 114 -4.56 -5.56 -15.30
CA VAL A 114 -3.90 -4.25 -15.16
C VAL A 114 -3.19 -3.86 -16.46
N ALA A 115 -2.32 -4.72 -17.01
CA ALA A 115 -1.62 -4.44 -18.26
C ALA A 115 -2.58 -4.19 -19.45
N TYR A 116 -3.65 -4.99 -19.56
CA TYR A 116 -4.71 -4.87 -20.55
C TYR A 116 -5.47 -3.56 -20.40
N LYS A 117 -5.91 -3.21 -19.17
CA LYS A 117 -6.57 -1.93 -18.90
C LYS A 117 -5.64 -0.74 -19.15
N THR A 118 -4.34 -0.87 -18.88
CA THR A 118 -3.35 0.17 -19.20
C THR A 118 -3.26 0.38 -20.70
N ALA A 119 -3.05 -0.69 -21.47
CA ALA A 119 -2.91 -0.62 -22.92
C ALA A 119 -4.17 -0.06 -23.61
N ARG A 120 -5.35 -0.38 -23.07
CA ARG A 120 -6.64 0.08 -23.58
C ARG A 120 -7.08 1.44 -23.01
N ASN A 121 -6.22 2.09 -22.22
CA ASN A 121 -6.49 3.34 -21.49
C ASN A 121 -7.79 3.31 -20.65
N GLN A 122 -8.13 2.13 -20.12
CA GLN A 122 -9.32 1.86 -19.29
C GLN A 122 -9.04 1.99 -17.79
N ILE A 123 -7.81 2.30 -17.39
CA ILE A 123 -7.49 2.64 -16.00
C ILE A 123 -7.99 4.05 -15.71
N LYS A 124 -9.18 4.14 -15.13
CA LYS A 124 -9.71 5.40 -14.60
C LYS A 124 -8.82 5.88 -13.46
N ARG A 125 -8.38 7.14 -13.52
CA ARG A 125 -7.73 7.78 -12.38
C ARG A 125 -8.69 7.73 -11.19
N LYS A 126 -8.19 7.33 -10.01
CA LYS A 126 -8.99 7.43 -8.79
C LYS A 126 -9.39 8.89 -8.62
N VAL A 127 -10.68 9.15 -8.47
CA VAL A 127 -11.17 10.48 -8.11
C VAL A 127 -10.72 10.73 -6.68
N ILE A 128 -9.76 11.64 -6.51
CA ILE A 128 -9.31 12.08 -5.19
C ILE A 128 -10.06 13.36 -4.90
N VAL A 129 -11.00 13.28 -3.97
CA VAL A 129 -11.69 14.47 -3.43
C VAL A 129 -10.72 15.13 -2.45
N LYS A 130 -10.29 16.35 -2.75
CA LYS A 130 -9.42 17.14 -1.88
C LYS A 130 -10.26 17.93 -0.89
N SER A 131 -9.74 18.16 0.31
CA SER A 131 -10.38 19.05 1.29
C SER A 131 -10.55 20.46 0.71
N ILE A 132 -11.70 21.08 0.98
CA ILE A 132 -12.09 22.43 0.56
C ILE A 132 -12.37 23.26 1.81
N THR A 133 -11.94 24.52 1.79
CA THR A 133 -12.22 25.51 2.83
C THR A 133 -13.66 26.00 2.69
N LYS A 134 -14.45 25.89 3.76
CA LYS A 134 -15.81 26.43 3.85
C LYS A 134 -15.78 27.96 3.97
N GLU A 135 -16.94 28.59 3.84
CA GLU A 135 -17.08 30.04 4.03
C GLU A 135 -16.75 30.49 5.46
N ASP A 136 -16.89 29.58 6.44
CA ASP A 136 -16.50 29.77 7.84
C ASP A 136 -14.97 29.68 8.07
N GLY A 137 -14.16 29.55 7.02
CA GLY A 137 -12.70 29.43 7.10
C GLY A 137 -12.17 28.06 7.56
N ASN A 138 -13.04 27.17 8.03
CA ASN A 138 -12.66 25.81 8.41
C ASN A 138 -12.57 24.85 7.20
N PRO A 139 -11.53 24.01 7.12
CA PRO A 139 -11.43 22.99 6.07
C PRO A 139 -12.39 21.82 6.31
N THR A 140 -12.85 21.21 5.22
CA THR A 140 -13.62 19.95 5.31
C THR A 140 -12.71 18.81 5.75
N THR A 141 -13.17 18.01 6.71
CA THR A 141 -12.37 16.97 7.38
C THR A 141 -12.47 15.64 6.64
N SER A 142 -13.58 15.40 5.93
CA SER A 142 -13.85 14.15 5.21
C SER A 142 -14.17 14.39 3.72
N PRO A 143 -13.74 13.49 2.82
CA PRO A 143 -14.16 13.50 1.42
C PRO A 143 -15.69 13.56 1.22
N LYS A 144 -16.44 12.91 2.12
CA LYS A 144 -17.90 12.89 2.08
C LYS A 144 -18.47 14.28 2.37
N GLU A 145 -17.95 14.93 3.39
CA GLU A 145 -18.31 16.28 3.80
C GLU A 145 -17.98 17.30 2.70
N THR A 146 -16.84 17.13 2.03
CA THR A 146 -16.49 17.94 0.86
C THR A 146 -17.49 17.78 -0.28
N ILE A 147 -17.93 16.56 -0.58
CA ILE A 147 -18.92 16.31 -1.64
C ILE A 147 -20.27 16.94 -1.27
N GLU A 148 -20.73 16.74 -0.03
CA GLU A 148 -21.99 17.31 0.45
C GLU A 148 -21.98 18.84 0.37
N TYR A 149 -20.91 19.48 0.83
CA TYR A 149 -20.74 20.93 0.74
C TYR A 149 -20.72 21.43 -0.71
N LEU A 150 -20.05 20.72 -1.63
CA LEU A 150 -20.06 21.07 -3.05
C LEU A 150 -21.44 20.93 -3.68
N LEU A 151 -22.18 19.87 -3.34
CA LEU A 151 -23.53 19.64 -3.85
C LEU A 151 -24.48 20.73 -3.37
N GLU A 152 -24.44 21.08 -2.09
CA GLU A 152 -25.27 22.14 -1.53
C GLU A 152 -24.97 23.50 -2.17
N LYS A 153 -23.69 23.81 -2.41
CA LYS A 153 -23.27 25.09 -3.01
C LYS A 153 -23.64 25.23 -4.48
N PHE A 154 -23.46 24.18 -5.28
CA PHE A 154 -23.70 24.24 -6.74
C PHE A 154 -25.09 23.77 -7.16
N TYR A 155 -25.75 22.97 -6.33
CA TYR A 155 -27.07 22.40 -6.55
C TYR A 155 -27.91 22.52 -5.27
N PRO A 156 -28.23 23.74 -4.84
CA PRO A 156 -29.04 23.94 -3.65
C PRO A 156 -30.37 23.18 -3.81
N PRO A 157 -30.87 22.54 -2.73
CA PRO A 157 -32.16 21.90 -2.78
C PRO A 157 -33.22 22.91 -3.24
N PRO A 158 -34.20 22.50 -4.05
CA PRO A 158 -35.24 23.40 -4.53
C PRO A 158 -35.89 24.08 -3.32
N SER A 159 -35.85 25.41 -3.29
CA SER A 159 -36.47 26.18 -2.23
C SER A 159 -37.96 25.82 -2.14
N GLU A 160 -38.48 25.71 -0.92
CA GLU A 160 -39.92 25.50 -0.66
C GLU A 160 -40.80 26.59 -1.30
N HIS A 161 -40.19 27.70 -1.70
CA HIS A 161 -40.75 28.62 -2.69
C HIS A 161 -40.31 28.21 -4.09
N PRO A 162 -41.20 27.69 -4.94
CA PRO A 162 -40.90 27.51 -6.35
C PRO A 162 -40.59 28.87 -6.94
N LEU A 163 -39.33 29.15 -7.26
CA LEU A 163 -39.02 30.12 -8.29
C LEU A 163 -39.53 29.49 -9.58
N GLU A 164 -40.80 29.76 -9.88
CA GLU A 164 -41.45 29.37 -11.13
C GLU A 164 -40.67 30.00 -12.27
N ASN A 165 -39.73 29.22 -12.79
CA ASN A 165 -39.03 29.49 -14.02
C ASN A 165 -40.07 29.67 -15.14
N GLU A 166 -39.92 30.71 -15.96
CA GLU A 166 -40.86 31.06 -17.06
C GLU A 166 -41.24 29.85 -17.94
N THR A 167 -40.32 28.89 -18.07
CA THR A 167 -40.51 27.66 -18.83
C THR A 167 -41.55 26.71 -18.20
N VAL A 168 -41.63 26.65 -16.87
CA VAL A 168 -42.63 25.86 -16.15
C VAL A 168 -43.99 26.55 -16.18
N LEU A 169 -44.03 27.89 -16.06
CA LEU A 169 -45.25 28.69 -16.22
C LEU A 169 -45.86 28.54 -17.60
N ARG A 170 -45.07 28.67 -18.68
CA ARG A 170 -45.54 28.48 -20.06
C ARG A 170 -46.08 27.08 -20.30
N LYS A 171 -45.43 26.05 -19.73
CA LYS A 171 -45.92 24.67 -19.82
C LYS A 171 -47.27 24.51 -19.12
N ARG A 172 -47.43 25.08 -17.92
CA ARG A 172 -48.69 25.01 -17.17
C ARG A 172 -49.83 25.71 -17.92
N GLN A 173 -49.59 26.93 -18.40
CA GLN A 173 -50.53 27.69 -19.22
C GLN A 173 -50.93 26.95 -20.50
N TYR A 174 -49.99 26.28 -21.16
CA TYR A 174 -50.27 25.46 -22.34
C TYR A 174 -51.16 24.25 -21.99
N GLN A 175 -50.90 23.57 -20.87
CA GLN A 175 -51.72 22.45 -20.41
C GLN A 175 -53.14 22.89 -20.02
N GLU A 176 -53.26 24.02 -19.31
CA GLU A 176 -54.56 24.61 -18.95
C GLU A 176 -55.35 25.03 -20.19
N SER A 177 -54.69 25.70 -21.14
CA SER A 177 -55.30 26.08 -22.42
C SER A 177 -55.76 24.87 -23.23
N LYS A 178 -54.98 23.79 -23.23
CA LYS A 178 -55.32 22.52 -23.88
C LYS A 178 -56.50 21.84 -23.19
N HIS A 179 -56.52 21.81 -21.85
CA HIS A 179 -57.57 21.19 -21.07
C HIS A 179 -58.91 21.91 -21.23
N SER A 180 -58.92 23.25 -21.18
CA SER A 180 -60.14 24.05 -21.42
C SER A 180 -60.68 23.85 -22.84
N ARG A 181 -59.78 23.73 -23.83
CA ARG A 181 -60.19 23.48 -25.23
C ARG A 181 -60.84 22.11 -25.41
N LEU A 182 -60.41 21.10 -24.66
CA LEU A 182 -61.00 19.76 -24.68
C LEU A 182 -62.36 19.71 -23.96
N GLN A 183 -62.55 20.52 -22.92
CA GLN A 183 -63.84 20.62 -22.19
C GLN A 183 -64.93 21.39 -22.96
N GLN A 184 -64.55 22.23 -23.92
CA GLN A 184 -65.48 22.97 -24.78
C GLN A 184 -65.87 22.22 -26.05
N LEU A 185 -65.30 21.02 -26.30
CA LEU A 185 -65.76 20.20 -27.41
C LEU A 185 -67.17 19.68 -27.09
N PRO A 186 -68.17 19.93 -27.94
CA PRO A 186 -69.49 19.36 -27.74
C PRO A 186 -69.37 17.84 -27.73
N ASN A 187 -69.92 17.20 -26.70
CA ASN A 187 -70.03 15.75 -26.62
C ASN A 187 -70.72 15.26 -27.88
N SER A 188 -69.95 14.74 -28.83
CA SER A 188 -70.44 13.97 -29.96
C SER A 188 -70.96 12.65 -29.43
N SER A 189 -72.13 12.69 -28.80
CA SER A 189 -73.02 11.55 -28.65
C SER A 189 -73.42 11.09 -30.05
N LEU A 190 -72.70 10.12 -30.58
CA LEU A 190 -73.12 9.40 -31.79
C LEU A 190 -74.21 8.41 -31.41
N LEU A 191 -75.33 8.60 -32.11
CA LEU A 191 -76.36 7.62 -32.45
C LEU A 191 -75.81 6.22 -32.76
#